data_AF-A0A3M2ZTH7-F1
#
_entry.id   AF-A0A3M2ZTH7-F1
#
_cell.length_a   1.000
_cell.length_b   1.000
_cell.length_c   1.000
_cell.angle_alpha   90.00
_cell.angle_beta   90.00
_cell.angle_gamma   90.00
#
_symmetry.space_group_name_H-M   'P 1'
#
loop_
_entity.id
_entity.type
_entity.pdbx_description
1 polymer ?
#
loop_
_entity_poly.entity_id
_entity_poly.type
_entity_poly.pdbx_seq_one_letter_code
_entity_poly.pdbx_strand_id
1 'polypeptide(L)' 'MNSAWALLRLASPQLPIGGYSYSQGLEMAVEQSIVIDPQTAGRWIGDQLLLNLARFEAPLLLAHCEAAAVGDWG' A
#
# COMPACT_ATOMS: atom_id res chain seq x y z
N MET A 1 -18.94 6.41 17.30
CA MET A 1 -17.51 6.76 17.09
C MET A 1 -17.41 7.29 15.66
N ASN A 2 -16.85 8.49 15.44
CA ASN A 2 -16.81 9.08 14.08
C ASN A 2 -15.95 8.18 13.17
N SER A 3 -16.50 7.77 12.02
CA SER A 3 -15.83 6.91 11.03
C SER A 3 -14.52 7.50 10.54
N ALA A 4 -14.42 8.83 10.43
CA ALA A 4 -13.17 9.50 10.06
C ALA A 4 -12.03 9.23 11.05
N TRP A 5 -12.31 9.24 12.36
CA TRP A 5 -11.29 8.91 13.38
C TRP A 5 -10.90 7.43 13.34
N ALA A 6 -11.83 6.54 12.99
CA ALA A 6 -11.50 5.13 12.81
C ALA A 6 -10.56 4.92 11.61
N LEU A 7 -10.84 5.58 10.48
CA LEU A 7 -9.98 5.52 9.29
C LEU A 7 -8.58 6.11 9.54
N LEU A 8 -8.47 7.23 10.26
CA LEU A 8 -7.17 7.82 10.60
C LEU A 8 -6.32 6.89 11.49
N ARG A 9 -6.94 6.16 12.41
CA ARG A 9 -6.23 5.16 13.23
C ARG A 9 -5.73 4.00 12.38
N LEU A 10 -6.51 3.55 11.40
CA LEU A 10 -6.10 2.51 10.47
C LEU A 10 -4.96 2.96 9.54
N ALA A 11 -4.98 4.22 9.09
CA ALA A 11 -3.94 4.77 8.23
C ALA A 11 -2.64 5.14 8.97
N SER A 12 -2.61 4.98 10.29
CA SER A 12 -1.47 5.42 11.11
C SER A 12 -0.22 4.56 10.86
N PRO A 13 0.96 5.18 10.67
CA PRO A 13 2.23 4.45 10.61
C PRO A 13 2.61 3.76 11.95
N GLN A 14 1.87 4.07 13.03
CA GLN A 14 2.05 3.48 14.36
C GLN A 14 1.11 2.29 14.61
N LEU A 15 0.30 1.89 13.63
CA LEU A 15 -0.59 0.75 13.77
C LEU A 15 0.26 -0.54 13.94
N PRO A 16 0.13 -1.30 15.04
CA PRO A 16 1.03 -2.39 15.38
C PRO A 16 0.68 -3.70 14.65
N ILE A 17 0.68 -3.65 13.31
CA ILE A 17 0.32 -4.78 12.43
C ILE A 17 1.52 -5.37 11.67
N GLY A 18 2.74 -4.88 11.95
CA GLY A 18 3.97 -5.31 11.28
C GLY A 18 4.51 -4.28 10.29
N GLY A 19 5.43 -4.72 9.43
CA GLY A 19 6.05 -3.88 8.41
C GLY A 19 5.12 -3.61 7.23
N TYR A 20 5.34 -2.49 6.54
CA TYR A 20 4.58 -2.11 5.37
C TYR A 20 5.10 -2.77 4.10
N SER A 21 4.21 -3.28 3.24
CA SER A 21 4.57 -3.90 1.96
C SER A 21 5.24 -2.94 0.97
N TYR A 22 5.01 -1.63 1.10
CA TYR A 22 5.43 -0.63 0.11
C TYR A 22 6.95 -0.37 0.05
N SER A 23 7.75 -0.87 0.99
CA SER A 23 9.22 -0.71 0.96
C SER A 23 9.95 -1.89 0.31
N GLN A 24 9.26 -2.98 -0.03
CA GLN A 24 9.91 -4.12 -0.66
C GLN A 24 10.53 -3.71 -2.00
N GLY A 25 11.83 -3.98 -2.12
CA GLY A 25 12.60 -3.71 -3.33
C GLY A 25 13.18 -2.31 -3.45
N LEU A 26 12.87 -1.37 -2.53
CA LEU A 26 13.50 -0.03 -2.57
C LEU A 26 15.00 -0.10 -2.28
N GLU A 27 15.40 -0.90 -1.28
CA GLU A 27 16.82 -1.12 -0.94
C GLU A 27 17.59 -1.65 -2.16
N MET A 28 17.07 -2.68 -2.81
CA MET A 28 17.64 -3.22 -4.05
C MET A 28 17.66 -2.19 -5.18
N ALA A 29 16.61 -1.39 -5.36
CA ALA A 29 16.57 -0.34 -6.37
C ALA A 29 17.63 0.75 -6.14
N VAL A 30 17.97 1.04 -4.88
CA VAL A 30 19.10 1.91 -4.53
C VAL A 30 20.43 1.22 -4.81
N GLU A 31 20.61 -0.03 -4.38
CA GLU A 31 21.83 -0.82 -4.62
C GLU A 31 22.14 -0.96 -6.12
N GLN A 32 21.13 -1.07 -6.96
CA GLN A 32 21.25 -1.16 -8.41
C GLN A 32 21.32 0.20 -9.12
N SER A 33 21.37 1.31 -8.39
CA SER A 33 21.39 2.66 -8.96
C SER A 33 20.17 3.01 -9.84
N ILE A 34 19.02 2.38 -9.58
CA ILE A 34 17.73 2.71 -10.20
C ILE A 34 17.13 3.94 -9.52
N VAL A 35 17.27 4.04 -8.19
CA VAL A 35 16.87 5.20 -7.38
C VAL A 35 18.12 5.87 -6.83
N ILE A 36 18.47 7.04 -7.36
CA ILE A 36 19.71 7.76 -7.03
C ILE A 36 19.49 9.21 -6.60
N ASP A 37 18.28 9.72 -6.81
CA ASP A 37 17.91 11.09 -6.52
C ASP A 37 16.39 11.20 -6.26
N PRO A 38 15.88 12.35 -5.82
CA PRO A 38 14.44 12.52 -5.58
C PRO A 38 13.55 12.31 -6.83
N GLN A 39 14.07 12.58 -8.03
CA GLN A 39 13.30 12.44 -9.27
C GLN A 39 13.08 10.96 -9.61
N THR A 40 14.14 10.16 -9.53
CA THR A 40 14.10 8.72 -9.74
C THR A 40 13.32 8.01 -8.63
N ALA A 41 13.42 8.48 -7.38
CA ALA A 41 12.58 8.01 -6.27
C ALA A 41 11.09 8.26 -6.55
N GLY A 42 10.72 9.46 -7.00
CA GLY A 42 9.33 9.78 -7.34
C GLY A 42 8.77 8.90 -8.44
N ARG A 43 9.60 8.57 -9.46
CA ARG A 43 9.22 7.62 -10.52
C ARG A 43 9.01 6.22 -9.96
N TRP A 44 9.95 5.73 -9.16
CA TRP A 44 9.87 4.40 -8.55
C TRP A 44 8.62 4.26 -7.67
N ILE A 45 8.31 5.26 -6.84
CA ILE A 45 7.08 5.28 -6.02
C ILE A 45 5.84 5.27 -6.93
N GLY A 46 5.84 6.07 -7.99
CA GLY A 46 4.75 6.07 -8.98
C GLY A 46 4.53 4.69 -9.60
N ASP A 47 5.61 4.00 -9.96
CA ASP A 47 5.55 2.63 -10.50
C ASP A 47 5.03 1.64 -9.46
N GLN A 48 5.44 1.72 -8.19
CA GLN A 48 4.86 0.88 -7.13
C GLN A 48 3.35 1.09 -6.99
N LEU A 49 2.89 2.34 -7.02
CA LEU A 49 1.46 2.65 -6.95
C LEU A 49 0.68 2.10 -8.15
N LEU A 50 1.23 2.24 -9.36
CA LEU A 50 0.53 1.89 -10.60
C LEU A 50 0.63 0.41 -10.97
N LEU A 51 1.77 -0.23 -10.68
CA LEU A 51 2.06 -1.59 -11.13
C LEU A 51 1.78 -2.62 -10.04
N ASN A 52 1.89 -2.25 -8.77
CA ASN A 52 1.60 -3.14 -7.64
C ASN A 52 0.25 -2.79 -7.01
N LEU A 53 0.15 -1.66 -6.29
CA LEU A 53 -1.04 -1.31 -5.51
C LEU A 53 -2.31 -1.31 -6.37
N ALA A 54 -2.32 -0.57 -7.48
CA ALA A 54 -3.51 -0.41 -8.32
C ALA A 54 -3.94 -1.70 -9.05
N ARG A 55 -3.01 -2.62 -9.32
CA ARG A 55 -3.27 -3.84 -10.11
C ARG A 55 -3.45 -5.09 -9.27
N PHE A 56 -3.02 -5.07 -8.02
CA PHE A 56 -3.00 -6.24 -7.16
C PHE A 56 -3.67 -5.97 -5.80
N GLU A 57 -3.05 -5.19 -4.93
CA GLU A 57 -3.53 -5.03 -3.55
C GLU A 57 -4.90 -4.32 -3.47
N ALA A 58 -5.07 -3.21 -4.20
CA ALA A 58 -6.31 -2.43 -4.19
C ALA A 58 -7.54 -3.18 -4.73
N PRO A 59 -7.49 -3.84 -5.92
CA PRO A 59 -8.65 -4.60 -6.39
C PRO A 59 -8.97 -5.79 -5.48
N LEU A 60 -7.97 -6.43 -4.87
CA LEU A 60 -8.23 -7.49 -3.88
C LEU A 60 -8.91 -6.95 -2.63
N LEU A 61 -8.45 -5.81 -2.09
CA LEU A 61 -9.09 -5.16 -0.95
C LEU A 61 -10.55 -4.80 -1.27
N LEU A 62 -10.81 -4.24 -2.45
CA LEU A 62 -12.17 -3.90 -2.88
C LEU A 62 -13.06 -5.15 -2.92
N ALA A 63 -12.59 -6.24 -3.55
CA ALA A 63 -13.35 -7.49 -3.61
C ALA A 63 -13.70 -8.04 -2.22
N HIS A 64 -12.76 -7.96 -1.26
CA HIS A 64 -13.03 -8.37 0.12
C HIS A 64 -14.02 -7.43 0.83
N CYS A 65 -13.95 -6.12 0.59
CA CYS A 65 -14.94 -5.18 1.12
C CYS A 65 -16.34 -5.43 0.56
N GLU A 66 -16.45 -5.75 -0.73
CA GLU A 66 -17.72 -6.09 -1.38
C GLU A 66 -18.31 -7.40 -0.84
N ALA A 67 -17.50 -8.45 -0.70
CA ALA A 67 -17.91 -9.72 -0.12
C ALA A 67 -18.38 -9.55 1.35
N ALA A 68 -17.59 -8.84 2.16
CA ALA A 68 -17.94 -8.53 3.54
C ALA A 68 -19.26 -7.76 3.66
N ALA A 69 -19.57 -6.86 2.72
CA ALA A 69 -20.81 -6.07 2.72
C ALA A 69 -22.06 -6.93 2.51
N VAL A 70 -21.94 -8.08 1.83
CA VAL A 70 -23.03 -9.05 1.65
C VAL A 70 -22.98 -10.21 2.64
N GLY A 71 -22.05 -10.18 3.60
CA GLY A 71 -21.87 -11.23 4.60
C GLY A 71 -21.21 -12.50 4.07
N ASP A 72 -20.51 -12.40 2.94
CA ASP A 72 -19.72 -13.49 2.36
C ASP A 72 -18.30 -13.43 2.94
N TRP A 73 -18.04 -14.28 3.94
CA TRP A 73 -16.80 -14.28 4.70
C TRP A 73 -15.86 -15.44 4.32
N GLY A 74 -16.24 -16.30 3.36
CA GLY A 74 -15.50 -17.51 3.01
C GLY A 74 -16.13 -18.34 1.90
#